data_AF-A0A840IH94-F1
#
_entry.id   AF-A0A840IH94-F1
#
_cell.length_a   1.000
_cell.length_b   1.000
_cell.length_c   1.000
_cell.angle_alpha   90.00
_cell.angle_beta   90.00
_cell.angle_gamma   90.00
#
_symmetry.space_group_name_H-M   'P 1'
#
loop_
_entity.id
_entity.type
_entity.pdbx_description
1 polymer ?
#
loop_
_entity_poly.entity_id
_entity_poly.type
_entity_poly.pdbx_seq_one_letter_code
_entity_poly.pdbx_strand_id
1 'polypeptide(L)'
;MTTTEDKIVQYLTEARAMELALVRTLQAHIAMTPSGGYRGELERHLRETRGHADRIARRLADLGRAPSTAAVVYGAGQRLLGQALALGKAPLDMLRGASPEEKLLKNAKDECASEQLEIATYDALEQLATAAGDEATARLARDHRADEERMLAALRAELPRLTARVIRAEVHEHGSFDVARTGAAQAARSAADDAKAQAAAAADAARERAERAVEDAKARTSEAADAATSRASEAVDAAAKRTSEAADAMRDRAGDAIEAAAEQREPFDGYDELNADTVVRRLRALPPARLRQVEAYERAHKRRRTVIEASERRRAAAADGSGGR
;
A
#
# COMPACT_ATOMS: atom_id res chain seq x y z
N MET A 1 -31.27 -31.99 -11.09
CA MET A 1 -30.62 -31.46 -12.30
C MET A 1 -30.27 -30.00 -12.02
N THR A 2 -29.05 -29.56 -12.34
CA THR A 2 -28.68 -28.13 -12.26
C THR A 2 -29.51 -27.34 -13.25
N THR A 3 -30.19 -26.29 -12.81
CA THR A 3 -30.95 -25.39 -13.68
C THR A 3 -30.04 -24.31 -14.28
N THR A 4 -30.50 -23.63 -15.33
CA THR A 4 -29.80 -22.46 -15.89
C THR A 4 -29.68 -21.33 -14.87
N GLU A 5 -30.70 -21.15 -14.03
CA GLU A 5 -30.68 -20.19 -12.92
C GLU A 5 -29.61 -20.53 -11.87
N ASP A 6 -29.47 -21.82 -11.51
CA ASP A 6 -28.37 -22.27 -10.62
C ASP A 6 -26.99 -21.93 -11.21
N LYS A 7 -26.85 -21.98 -12.55
CA LYS A 7 -25.60 -21.62 -13.23
C LYS A 7 -25.34 -20.11 -13.24
N ILE A 8 -26.36 -19.28 -13.40
CA ILE A 8 -26.22 -17.82 -13.27
C ILE A 8 -25.77 -17.47 -11.86
N VAL A 9 -26.41 -18.02 -10.83
CA VAL A 9 -26.04 -17.80 -9.42
C VAL A 9 -24.61 -18.25 -9.17
N GLN A 10 -24.20 -19.39 -9.73
CA GLN A 10 -22.82 -19.88 -9.65
C GLN A 10 -21.84 -18.84 -10.24
N TYR A 11 -22.06 -18.38 -11.49
CA TYR A 11 -21.13 -17.47 -12.18
C TYR A 11 -21.08 -16.09 -11.52
N LEU A 12 -22.22 -15.57 -11.04
CA LEU A 12 -22.24 -14.32 -10.26
C LEU A 12 -21.47 -14.46 -8.94
N THR A 13 -21.55 -15.62 -8.28
CA THR A 13 -20.79 -15.88 -7.05
C THR A 13 -19.29 -15.93 -7.32
N GLU A 14 -18.89 -16.59 -8.42
CA GLU A 14 -17.49 -16.65 -8.87
C GLU A 14 -16.96 -15.25 -9.24
N ALA A 15 -17.71 -14.48 -10.03
CA ALA A 15 -17.36 -13.11 -10.39
C ALA A 15 -17.19 -12.21 -9.15
N ARG A 16 -18.14 -12.23 -8.21
CA ARG A 16 -18.01 -11.45 -6.96
C ARG A 16 -16.78 -11.85 -6.13
N ALA A 17 -16.43 -13.13 -6.11
CA ALA A 17 -15.25 -13.58 -5.39
C ALA A 17 -13.95 -13.08 -6.07
N MET A 18 -13.93 -13.02 -7.40
CA MET A 18 -12.84 -12.44 -8.19
C MET A 18 -12.67 -10.95 -7.90
N GLU A 19 -13.76 -10.17 -7.97
CA GLU A 19 -13.80 -8.74 -7.65
C GLU A 19 -13.24 -8.44 -6.25
N LEU A 20 -13.68 -9.20 -5.23
CA LEU A 20 -13.21 -9.02 -3.85
C LEU A 20 -11.74 -9.40 -3.68
N ALA A 21 -11.22 -10.34 -4.47
CA ALA A 21 -9.80 -10.65 -4.48
C ALA A 21 -9.00 -9.50 -5.13
N LEU A 22 -9.48 -8.98 -6.27
CA LEU A 22 -8.84 -7.88 -6.98
C LEU A 22 -8.81 -6.59 -6.15
N VAL A 23 -9.87 -6.27 -5.40
CA VAL A 23 -9.87 -5.15 -4.44
C VAL A 23 -8.65 -5.18 -3.51
N ARG A 24 -8.28 -6.35 -3.00
CA ARG A 24 -7.13 -6.50 -2.09
C ARG A 24 -5.80 -6.30 -2.83
N THR A 25 -5.69 -6.84 -4.04
CA THR A 25 -4.52 -6.66 -4.92
C THR A 25 -4.32 -5.18 -5.26
N LEU A 26 -5.38 -4.49 -5.70
CA LEU A 26 -5.34 -3.07 -6.02
C LEU A 26 -4.94 -2.22 -4.82
N GLN A 27 -5.46 -2.50 -3.63
CA GLN A 27 -5.04 -1.81 -2.40
C GLN A 27 -3.54 -1.97 -2.14
N ALA A 28 -3.00 -3.18 -2.29
CA ALA A 28 -1.57 -3.44 -2.11
C ALA A 28 -0.72 -2.72 -3.18
N HIS A 29 -1.15 -2.75 -4.44
CA HIS A 29 -0.46 -2.07 -5.53
C HIS A 29 -0.50 -0.55 -5.37
N ILE A 30 -1.64 0.05 -5.01
CA ILE A 30 -1.76 1.49 -4.72
C ILE A 30 -0.84 1.90 -3.58
N ALA A 31 -0.77 1.11 -2.50
CA ALA A 31 0.09 1.40 -1.36
C ALA A 31 1.57 1.51 -1.77
N MET A 32 2.04 0.65 -2.66
CA MET A 32 3.43 0.63 -3.14
C MET A 32 3.71 1.60 -4.30
N THR A 33 2.68 2.11 -4.96
CA THR A 33 2.83 2.92 -6.17
C THR A 33 2.97 4.41 -5.84
N PRO A 34 4.00 5.11 -6.37
CA PRO A 34 4.13 6.56 -6.26
C PRO A 34 3.01 7.31 -7.02
N SER A 35 2.68 8.52 -6.55
CA SER A 35 1.73 9.42 -7.24
C SER A 35 2.08 9.65 -8.71
N GLY A 36 1.08 9.54 -9.59
CA GLY A 36 1.21 9.73 -11.03
C GLY A 36 0.03 9.10 -11.80
N GLY A 37 0.12 9.10 -13.13
CA GLY A 37 -0.92 8.55 -14.04
C GLY A 37 -1.32 7.12 -13.67
N TYR A 38 -0.35 6.19 -13.68
CA TYR A 38 -0.58 4.80 -13.28
C TYR A 38 -1.33 4.63 -11.94
N ARG A 39 -0.95 5.36 -10.88
CA ARG A 39 -1.65 5.26 -9.59
C ARG A 39 -3.07 5.79 -9.66
N GLY A 40 -3.30 6.86 -10.43
CA GLY A 40 -4.64 7.41 -10.65
C GLY A 40 -5.58 6.40 -11.31
N GLU A 41 -5.07 5.62 -12.27
CA GLU A 41 -5.84 4.53 -12.88
C GLU A 41 -6.18 3.43 -11.87
N LEU A 42 -5.21 2.97 -11.07
CA LEU A 42 -5.46 1.98 -10.02
C LEU A 42 -6.48 2.46 -8.97
N GLU A 43 -6.37 3.71 -8.52
CA GLU A 43 -7.30 4.30 -7.55
C GLU A 43 -8.72 4.44 -8.12
N ARG A 44 -8.85 4.73 -9.43
CA ARG A 44 -10.14 4.76 -10.13
C ARG A 44 -10.73 3.37 -10.23
N HIS A 45 -9.96 2.41 -10.70
CA HIS A 45 -10.41 1.04 -10.87
C HIS A 45 -10.80 0.39 -9.52
N LEU A 46 -10.05 0.62 -8.43
CA LEU A 46 -10.45 0.16 -7.09
C LEU A 46 -11.86 0.62 -6.67
N ARG A 47 -12.31 1.81 -7.10
CA ARG A 47 -13.68 2.26 -6.85
C ARG A 47 -14.70 1.56 -7.74
N GLU A 48 -14.34 1.33 -9.00
CA GLU A 48 -15.15 0.60 -9.99
C GLU A 48 -15.35 -0.86 -9.53
N THR A 49 -14.27 -1.61 -9.25
CA THR A 49 -14.24 -3.00 -8.74
C THR A 49 -15.06 -3.18 -7.45
N ARG A 50 -14.99 -2.23 -6.51
CA ARG A 50 -15.86 -2.26 -5.31
C ARG A 50 -17.34 -2.09 -5.68
N GLY A 51 -17.62 -1.18 -6.61
CA GLY A 51 -18.95 -1.00 -7.16
C GLY A 51 -19.48 -2.25 -7.87
N HIS A 52 -18.61 -2.97 -8.59
CA HIS A 52 -18.91 -4.25 -9.24
C HIS A 52 -19.33 -5.31 -8.22
N ALA A 53 -18.50 -5.56 -7.21
CA ALA A 53 -18.80 -6.52 -6.13
C ALA A 53 -20.16 -6.23 -5.45
N ASP A 54 -20.47 -4.95 -5.21
CA ASP A 54 -21.74 -4.52 -4.61
C ASP A 54 -22.94 -4.68 -5.56
N ARG A 55 -22.77 -4.39 -6.85
CA ARG A 55 -23.81 -4.60 -7.87
C ARG A 55 -24.13 -6.08 -8.04
N ILE A 56 -23.11 -6.94 -8.05
CA ILE A 56 -23.30 -8.39 -8.11
C ILE A 56 -23.97 -8.92 -6.83
N ALA A 57 -23.59 -8.41 -5.65
CA ALA A 57 -24.23 -8.79 -4.40
C ALA A 57 -25.73 -8.46 -4.40
N ARG A 58 -26.11 -7.28 -4.91
CA ARG A 58 -27.53 -6.90 -5.09
C ARG A 58 -28.23 -7.84 -6.07
N ARG A 59 -27.60 -8.15 -7.21
CA ARG A 59 -28.19 -9.08 -8.19
C ARG A 59 -28.43 -10.48 -7.62
N LEU A 60 -27.49 -11.00 -6.84
CA LEU A 60 -27.64 -12.28 -6.14
C LEU A 60 -28.81 -12.26 -5.14
N ALA A 61 -29.00 -11.13 -4.44
CA ALA A 61 -30.14 -10.96 -3.54
C ALA A 61 -31.47 -10.90 -4.30
N ASP A 62 -31.53 -10.23 -5.45
CA ASP A 62 -32.72 -10.14 -6.31
C ASP A 62 -33.16 -11.51 -6.84
N LEU A 63 -32.21 -12.42 -7.08
CA LEU A 63 -32.46 -13.81 -7.47
C LEU A 63 -32.98 -14.69 -6.30
N GLY A 64 -33.38 -14.09 -5.17
CA GLY A 64 -33.97 -14.81 -4.03
C GLY A 64 -32.98 -15.68 -3.27
N ARG A 65 -31.67 -15.49 -3.47
CA ARG A 65 -30.61 -16.23 -2.80
C ARG A 65 -29.80 -15.28 -1.90
N ALA A 66 -30.31 -15.03 -0.70
CA ALA A 66 -29.44 -14.64 0.42
C ALA A 66 -28.39 -15.75 0.63
N PRO A 67 -27.18 -15.44 1.14
CA PRO A 67 -26.15 -16.45 1.35
C PRO A 67 -26.67 -17.55 2.28
N SER A 68 -27.13 -18.66 1.68
CA SER A 68 -27.62 -19.82 2.41
C SER A 68 -26.43 -20.67 2.81
N THR A 69 -26.46 -21.18 4.03
CA THR A 69 -25.49 -22.17 4.55
C THR A 69 -25.43 -23.44 3.70
N ALA A 70 -26.41 -23.70 2.82
CA ALA A 70 -26.37 -24.78 1.83
C ALA A 70 -25.46 -24.48 0.62
N ALA A 71 -25.30 -23.19 0.24
CA ALA A 71 -24.32 -22.78 -0.77
C ALA A 71 -22.87 -22.96 -0.29
N VAL A 72 -22.64 -22.93 1.03
CA VAL A 72 -21.34 -23.27 1.64
C VAL A 72 -20.99 -24.74 1.41
N VAL A 73 -21.99 -25.64 1.35
CA VAL A 73 -21.79 -27.08 1.14
C VAL A 73 -21.58 -27.42 -0.34
N TYR A 74 -22.23 -26.72 -1.28
CA TYR A 74 -21.96 -26.89 -2.71
C TYR A 74 -20.68 -26.14 -3.16
N GLY A 75 -20.37 -25.01 -2.50
CA GLY A 75 -19.18 -24.18 -2.75
C GLY A 75 -17.86 -24.81 -2.32
N ALA A 76 -17.89 -25.88 -1.52
CA ALA A 76 -16.71 -26.71 -1.25
C ALA A 76 -16.23 -27.49 -2.50
N GLY A 77 -17.06 -27.60 -3.54
CA GLY A 77 -16.81 -28.37 -4.77
C GLY A 77 -15.96 -27.68 -5.85
N GLN A 78 -15.73 -26.36 -5.77
CA GLN A 78 -14.84 -25.64 -6.69
C GLN A 78 -13.63 -25.11 -5.96
N ARG A 79 -12.60 -25.96 -5.91
CA ARG A 79 -11.20 -25.57 -5.79
C ARG A 79 -10.71 -24.71 -6.97
N LEU A 80 -11.57 -23.91 -7.63
CA LEU A 80 -11.26 -23.09 -8.80
C LEU A 80 -10.93 -21.63 -8.46
N LEU A 81 -11.03 -21.25 -7.19
CA LEU A 81 -10.21 -20.20 -6.58
C LEU A 81 -8.79 -20.70 -6.22
N GLY A 82 -8.43 -21.90 -6.67
CA GLY A 82 -7.08 -22.45 -6.57
C GLY A 82 -6.02 -21.65 -7.33
N GLN A 83 -6.29 -20.44 -7.78
CA GLN A 83 -5.33 -19.48 -8.34
C GLN A 83 -5.39 -18.10 -7.68
N ALA A 84 -5.98 -17.97 -6.50
CA ALA A 84 -5.33 -17.12 -5.49
C ALA A 84 -3.90 -17.65 -5.17
N LEU A 85 -3.57 -18.89 -5.58
CA LEU A 85 -2.29 -19.61 -5.39
C LEU A 85 -1.04 -19.00 -6.06
N ALA A 86 -1.06 -17.76 -6.55
CA ALA A 86 0.18 -17.03 -6.88
C ALA A 86 0.42 -15.78 -6.03
N LEU A 87 -0.61 -15.22 -5.39
CA LEU A 87 -0.53 -13.92 -4.68
C LEU A 87 -0.14 -14.05 -3.19
N GLY A 88 0.60 -15.11 -2.85
CA GLY A 88 1.16 -15.26 -1.50
C GLY A 88 2.35 -16.19 -1.35
N LYS A 89 2.70 -16.99 -2.38
CA LYS A 89 3.91 -17.84 -2.43
C LYS A 89 4.33 -18.13 -3.88
N ALA A 90 4.79 -17.14 -4.62
CA ALA A 90 6.00 -17.38 -5.42
C ALA A 90 7.15 -17.42 -4.40
N PRO A 91 8.07 -18.40 -4.44
CA PRO A 91 9.09 -18.53 -3.41
C PRO A 91 9.85 -17.21 -3.31
N LEU A 92 10.24 -16.85 -2.09
CA LEU A 92 11.09 -15.70 -1.77
C LEU A 92 12.36 -15.61 -2.65
N ASP A 93 12.66 -16.64 -3.44
CA ASP A 93 13.72 -16.75 -4.44
C ASP A 93 13.50 -15.93 -5.73
N MET A 94 12.27 -15.51 -6.09
CA MET A 94 12.04 -14.57 -7.23
C MET A 94 12.07 -13.09 -6.82
N LEU A 95 12.22 -12.80 -5.53
CA LEU A 95 12.28 -11.45 -4.93
C LEU A 95 13.71 -10.87 -4.86
N ARG A 96 14.71 -11.55 -5.44
CA ARG A 96 16.07 -11.02 -5.67
C ARG A 96 16.13 -10.25 -6.99
N GLY A 97 16.76 -9.07 -7.00
CA GLY A 97 17.17 -8.37 -8.22
C GLY A 97 16.27 -7.30 -8.84
N ALA A 98 14.96 -7.27 -8.58
CA ALA A 98 14.07 -6.31 -9.26
C ALA A 98 14.11 -4.90 -8.67
N SER A 99 14.42 -3.88 -9.49
CA SER A 99 14.27 -2.47 -9.08
C SER A 99 12.81 -2.15 -8.71
N PRO A 100 12.55 -1.17 -7.83
CA PRO A 100 11.18 -0.74 -7.53
C PRO A 100 10.38 -0.38 -8.79
N GLU A 101 11.04 0.22 -9.79
CA GLU A 101 10.48 0.49 -11.10
C GLU A 101 10.09 -0.80 -11.85
N GLU A 102 10.93 -1.84 -11.82
CA GLU A 102 10.63 -3.13 -12.45
C GLU A 102 9.45 -3.82 -11.75
N LYS A 103 9.33 -3.68 -10.43
CA LYS A 103 8.17 -4.17 -9.68
C LYS A 103 6.88 -3.49 -10.13
N LEU A 104 6.89 -2.17 -10.34
CA LEU A 104 5.71 -1.46 -10.86
C LEU A 104 5.32 -1.95 -12.26
N LEU A 105 6.31 -2.21 -13.14
CA LEU A 105 6.05 -2.78 -14.46
C LEU A 105 5.49 -4.20 -14.37
N LYS A 106 6.03 -5.05 -13.49
CA LYS A 106 5.52 -6.41 -13.25
C LYS A 106 4.07 -6.36 -12.76
N ASN A 107 3.78 -5.53 -11.75
CA ASN A 107 2.42 -5.32 -11.26
C ASN A 107 1.48 -4.88 -12.39
N ALA A 108 1.87 -3.90 -13.22
CA ALA A 108 1.02 -3.46 -14.33
C ALA A 108 0.73 -4.56 -15.37
N LYS A 109 1.68 -5.48 -15.59
CA LYS A 109 1.46 -6.65 -16.46
C LYS A 109 0.52 -7.66 -15.81
N ASP A 110 0.65 -7.87 -14.50
CA ASP A 110 -0.24 -8.75 -13.75
C ASP A 110 -1.67 -8.17 -13.74
N GLU A 111 -1.83 -6.86 -13.57
CA GLU A 111 -3.14 -6.20 -13.71
C GLU A 111 -3.71 -6.40 -15.12
N CYS A 112 -2.91 -6.18 -16.19
CA CYS A 112 -3.38 -6.45 -17.55
C CYS A 112 -3.85 -7.89 -17.78
N ALA A 113 -3.30 -8.87 -17.03
CA ALA A 113 -3.74 -10.25 -17.09
C ALA A 113 -5.04 -10.47 -16.31
N SER A 114 -5.18 -9.85 -15.13
CA SER A 114 -6.40 -9.83 -14.33
C SER A 114 -7.57 -9.23 -15.11
N GLU A 115 -7.41 -8.05 -15.72
CA GLU A 115 -8.46 -7.39 -16.51
C GLU A 115 -8.97 -8.31 -17.64
N GLN A 116 -8.05 -9.00 -18.33
CA GLN A 116 -8.45 -9.92 -19.40
C GLN A 116 -9.21 -11.15 -18.89
N LEU A 117 -8.88 -11.63 -17.69
CA LEU A 117 -9.64 -12.71 -17.06
C LEU A 117 -11.05 -12.24 -16.68
N GLU A 118 -11.19 -11.01 -16.20
CA GLU A 118 -12.50 -10.42 -15.86
C GLU A 118 -13.33 -10.16 -17.11
N ILE A 119 -12.76 -9.61 -18.18
CA ILE A 119 -13.42 -9.47 -19.48
C ILE A 119 -13.98 -10.82 -19.95
N ALA A 120 -13.16 -11.87 -19.94
CA ALA A 120 -13.59 -13.21 -20.33
C ALA A 120 -14.68 -13.79 -19.42
N THR A 121 -14.60 -13.51 -18.11
CA THR A 121 -15.61 -13.92 -17.12
C THR A 121 -16.94 -13.24 -17.40
N TYR A 122 -16.93 -11.94 -17.68
CA TYR A 122 -18.13 -11.18 -18.00
C TYR A 122 -18.71 -11.51 -19.37
N ASP A 123 -17.88 -11.83 -20.38
CA ASP A 123 -18.35 -12.40 -21.65
C ASP A 123 -19.14 -13.70 -21.43
N ALA A 124 -18.58 -14.62 -20.65
CA ALA A 124 -19.23 -15.90 -20.35
C ALA A 124 -20.53 -15.70 -19.56
N LEU A 125 -20.54 -14.78 -18.59
CA LEU A 125 -21.73 -14.45 -17.80
C LEU A 125 -22.82 -13.79 -18.65
N GLU A 126 -22.47 -12.84 -19.54
CA GLU A 126 -23.41 -12.21 -20.46
C GLU A 126 -24.06 -13.26 -21.37
N GLN A 127 -23.26 -14.15 -21.95
CA GLN A 127 -23.76 -15.19 -22.85
C GLN A 127 -24.68 -16.18 -22.14
N LEU A 128 -24.32 -16.60 -20.92
CA LEU A 128 -25.13 -17.48 -20.09
C LEU A 128 -26.47 -16.82 -19.72
N ALA A 129 -26.43 -15.57 -19.26
CA ALA A 129 -27.60 -14.82 -18.86
C ALA A 129 -28.55 -14.56 -20.05
N THR A 130 -27.99 -14.22 -21.22
CA THR A 130 -28.74 -14.04 -22.47
C THR A 130 -29.45 -15.33 -22.88
N ALA A 131 -28.75 -16.47 -22.84
CA ALA A 131 -29.34 -17.77 -23.17
C ALA A 131 -30.47 -18.19 -22.20
N ALA A 132 -30.44 -17.68 -20.96
CA ALA A 132 -31.46 -17.91 -19.94
C ALA A 132 -32.64 -16.93 -20.01
N GLY A 133 -32.56 -15.88 -20.81
CA GLY A 133 -33.52 -14.76 -20.80
C GLY A 133 -33.37 -13.82 -19.58
N ASP A 134 -32.27 -13.93 -18.83
CA ASP A 134 -31.95 -13.03 -17.72
C ASP A 134 -31.25 -11.77 -18.21
N GLU A 135 -32.05 -10.89 -18.80
CA GLU A 135 -31.57 -9.64 -19.40
C GLU A 135 -31.00 -8.65 -18.35
N ALA A 136 -31.40 -8.76 -17.08
CA ALA A 136 -30.83 -7.93 -16.01
C ALA A 136 -29.37 -8.33 -15.71
N THR A 137 -29.09 -9.63 -15.62
CA THR A 137 -27.72 -10.12 -15.44
C THR A 137 -26.87 -9.89 -16.70
N ALA A 138 -27.44 -10.06 -17.89
CA ALA A 138 -26.72 -9.79 -19.15
C ALA A 138 -26.25 -8.34 -19.26
N ARG A 139 -27.11 -7.37 -18.90
CA ARG A 139 -26.73 -5.95 -18.83
C ARG A 139 -25.66 -5.67 -17.79
N LEU A 140 -25.78 -6.25 -16.60
CA LEU A 140 -24.78 -6.10 -15.54
C LEU A 140 -23.39 -6.54 -16.03
N ALA A 141 -23.31 -7.73 -16.63
CA ALA A 141 -22.07 -8.28 -17.15
C ALA A 141 -21.47 -7.39 -18.27
N ARG A 142 -22.33 -6.92 -19.19
CA ARG A 142 -21.92 -6.00 -20.27
C ARG A 142 -21.33 -4.69 -19.75
N ASP A 143 -21.95 -4.10 -18.73
CA ASP A 143 -21.48 -2.86 -18.12
C ASP A 143 -20.13 -3.06 -17.44
N HIS A 144 -19.92 -4.18 -16.72
CA HIS A 144 -18.65 -4.45 -16.04
C HIS A 144 -17.55 -4.77 -17.04
N ARG A 145 -17.83 -5.58 -18.07
CA ARG A 145 -16.88 -5.79 -19.18
C ARG A 145 -16.41 -4.48 -19.80
N ALA A 146 -17.34 -3.55 -20.06
CA ALA A 146 -16.99 -2.25 -20.64
C ALA A 146 -16.10 -1.42 -19.70
N ASP A 147 -16.25 -1.56 -18.37
CA ASP A 147 -15.36 -0.94 -17.40
C ASP A 147 -13.95 -1.54 -17.49
N GLU A 148 -13.83 -2.88 -17.54
CA GLU A 148 -12.53 -3.58 -17.57
C GLU A 148 -11.79 -3.39 -18.90
N GLU A 149 -12.52 -3.33 -20.03
CA GLU A 149 -11.92 -2.99 -21.32
C GLU A 149 -11.27 -1.60 -21.30
N ARG A 150 -11.91 -0.63 -20.62
CA ARG A 150 -11.34 0.72 -20.45
C ARG A 150 -10.14 0.70 -19.53
N MET A 151 -10.17 -0.08 -18.45
CA MET A 151 -9.04 -0.21 -17.54
C MET A 151 -7.84 -0.90 -18.23
N LEU A 152 -8.06 -2.01 -18.92
CA LEU A 152 -7.03 -2.69 -19.73
C LEU A 152 -6.39 -1.74 -20.75
N ALA A 153 -7.20 -0.92 -21.45
CA ALA A 153 -6.69 0.06 -22.39
C ALA A 153 -5.80 1.12 -21.69
N ALA A 154 -6.23 1.61 -20.52
CA ALA A 154 -5.47 2.57 -19.72
C ALA A 154 -4.14 1.98 -19.21
N LEU A 155 -4.16 0.75 -18.67
CA LEU A 155 -2.95 0.05 -18.22
C LEU A 155 -1.95 -0.15 -19.36
N ARG A 156 -2.42 -0.58 -20.54
CA ARG A 156 -1.57 -0.74 -21.73
C ARG A 156 -0.94 0.57 -22.18
N ALA A 157 -1.63 1.71 -22.01
CA ALA A 157 -1.09 3.03 -22.31
C ALA A 157 0.01 3.48 -21.32
N GLU A 158 0.01 2.95 -20.09
CA GLU A 158 1.05 3.23 -19.09
C GLU A 158 2.29 2.32 -19.24
N LEU A 159 2.18 1.14 -19.85
CA LEU A 159 3.30 0.20 -20.03
C LEU A 159 4.57 0.84 -20.66
N PRO A 160 4.49 1.68 -21.72
CA PRO A 160 5.67 2.33 -22.27
C PRO A 160 6.38 3.25 -21.26
N ARG A 161 5.62 3.99 -20.46
CA ARG A 161 6.15 4.90 -19.43
C ARG A 161 6.82 4.13 -18.30
N LEU A 162 6.18 3.05 -17.83
CA LEU A 162 6.73 2.18 -16.79
C LEU A 162 8.01 1.48 -17.28
N THR A 163 8.00 0.98 -18.51
CA THR A 163 9.19 0.36 -19.14
C THR A 163 10.36 1.34 -19.25
N ALA A 164 10.09 2.59 -19.66
CA ALA A 164 11.12 3.63 -19.72
C ALA A 164 11.73 3.94 -18.34
N ARG A 165 10.95 3.83 -17.26
CA ARG A 165 11.47 3.98 -15.89
C ARG A 165 12.37 2.82 -15.48
N VAL A 166 12.04 1.58 -15.85
CA VAL A 166 12.91 0.42 -15.61
C VAL A 166 14.25 0.61 -16.31
N ILE A 167 14.24 0.96 -17.60
CA ILE A 167 15.46 1.20 -18.37
C ILE A 167 16.31 2.28 -17.69
N ARG A 168 15.69 3.39 -17.26
CA ARG A 168 16.41 4.46 -16.56
C ARG A 168 17.02 4.00 -15.24
N ALA A 169 16.29 3.20 -14.46
CA ALA A 169 16.73 2.72 -13.16
C ALA A 169 17.87 1.69 -13.27
N GLU A 170 17.75 0.73 -14.19
CA GLU A 170 18.64 -0.43 -14.25
C GLU A 170 19.76 -0.31 -15.27
N VAL A 171 19.51 0.32 -16.42
CA VAL A 171 20.52 0.48 -17.48
C VAL A 171 21.31 1.77 -17.30
N HIS A 172 20.62 2.84 -16.89
CA HIS A 172 21.25 4.14 -16.72
C HIS A 172 21.62 4.45 -15.26
N GLU A 173 21.30 3.60 -14.29
CA GLU A 173 21.56 3.79 -12.86
C GLU A 173 20.97 5.08 -12.25
N HIS A 174 19.94 5.65 -12.89
CA HIS A 174 19.26 6.87 -12.45
C HIS A 174 17.80 6.57 -12.09
N GLY A 175 17.58 5.85 -10.99
CA GLY A 175 16.24 5.56 -10.46
C GLY A 175 15.43 6.84 -10.21
N SER A 176 14.12 6.77 -10.46
CA SER A 176 13.18 7.88 -10.25
C SER A 176 12.13 7.57 -9.18
N PHE A 177 12.19 6.38 -8.59
CA PHE A 177 11.29 5.94 -7.54
C PHE A 177 11.49 6.74 -6.25
N ASP A 178 10.40 7.34 -5.78
CA ASP A 178 10.36 8.09 -4.53
C ASP A 178 9.38 7.42 -3.56
N VAL A 179 9.94 6.80 -2.51
CA VAL A 179 9.19 6.13 -1.43
C VAL A 179 8.23 7.12 -0.75
N ALA A 180 8.63 8.39 -0.59
CA ALA A 180 7.81 9.39 0.07
C ALA A 180 6.57 9.73 -0.77
N ARG A 181 6.52 9.40 -2.06
CA ARG A 181 5.37 9.66 -2.93
C ARG A 181 4.42 8.48 -3.07
N THR A 182 4.72 7.34 -2.43
CA THR A 182 3.88 6.13 -2.43
C THR A 182 2.53 6.34 -1.75
N GLY A 183 1.55 5.50 -2.06
CA GLY A 183 0.24 5.53 -1.39
C GLY A 183 0.36 5.30 0.12
N ALA A 184 1.24 4.39 0.56
CA ALA A 184 1.50 4.14 1.97
C ALA A 184 2.08 5.37 2.69
N ALA A 185 3.10 6.01 2.10
CA ALA A 185 3.68 7.22 2.66
C ALA A 185 2.68 8.39 2.70
N GLN A 186 1.81 8.50 1.68
CA GLN A 186 0.74 9.49 1.67
C GLN A 186 -0.29 9.22 2.78
N ALA A 187 -0.74 7.97 2.95
CA ALA A 187 -1.68 7.60 4.00
C ALA A 187 -1.11 7.89 5.40
N ALA A 188 0.17 7.57 5.64
CA ALA A 188 0.84 7.88 6.90
C ALA A 188 0.89 9.39 7.19
N ARG A 189 1.17 10.22 6.17
CA ARG A 189 1.16 11.67 6.32
C ARG A 189 -0.25 12.21 6.62
N SER A 190 -1.26 11.77 5.88
CA SER A 190 -2.64 12.19 6.12
C SER A 190 -3.11 11.84 7.53
N ALA A 191 -2.78 10.62 8.02
CA ALA A 191 -3.11 10.23 9.38
C ALA A 191 -2.40 11.10 10.44
N ALA A 192 -1.15 11.50 10.19
CA ALA A 192 -0.43 12.42 11.08
C ALA A 192 -1.04 13.84 11.08
N ASP A 193 -1.46 14.33 9.90
CA ASP A 193 -2.12 15.63 9.76
C ASP A 193 -3.49 15.64 10.45
N ASP A 194 -4.27 14.57 10.32
CA ASP A 194 -5.56 14.40 11.01
C ASP A 194 -5.38 14.36 12.53
N ALA A 195 -4.39 13.60 13.01
CA ALA A 195 -4.06 13.57 14.44
C ALA A 195 -3.66 14.95 14.96
N LYS A 196 -2.89 15.72 14.18
CA LYS A 196 -2.53 17.11 14.50
C LYS A 196 -3.75 18.04 14.51
N ALA A 197 -4.69 17.87 13.59
CA ALA A 197 -5.92 18.66 13.56
C ALA A 197 -6.80 18.36 14.78
N GLN A 198 -6.95 17.08 15.15
CA GLN A 198 -7.69 16.66 16.35
C GLN A 198 -7.03 17.21 17.62
N ALA A 199 -5.70 17.19 17.68
CA ALA A 199 -4.92 17.79 18.76
C ALA A 199 -5.22 19.28 18.94
N ALA A 200 -5.19 20.05 17.85
CA ALA A 200 -5.47 21.48 17.87
C ALA A 200 -6.91 21.76 18.34
N ALA A 201 -7.89 21.03 17.79
CA ALA A 201 -9.29 21.18 18.21
C ALA A 201 -9.50 20.86 19.70
N ALA A 202 -8.80 19.84 20.23
CA ALA A 202 -8.86 19.51 21.65
C ALA A 202 -8.25 20.62 22.53
N ALA A 203 -7.15 21.22 22.09
CA ALA A 203 -6.51 22.35 22.79
C ALA A 203 -7.41 23.60 22.81
N ASP A 204 -8.03 23.95 21.67
CA ASP A 204 -8.96 25.08 21.58
C ASP A 204 -10.16 24.88 22.49
N ALA A 205 -10.75 23.68 22.49
CA ALA A 205 -11.87 23.34 23.35
C ALA A 205 -11.48 23.36 24.85
N ALA A 206 -10.23 23.04 25.19
CA ALA A 206 -9.72 23.17 26.56
C ALA A 206 -9.59 24.64 26.97
N ARG A 207 -9.07 25.48 26.07
CA ARG A 207 -8.96 26.92 26.26
C ARG A 207 -10.31 27.60 26.48
N GLU A 208 -11.31 27.29 25.66
CA GLU A 208 -12.66 27.88 25.87
C GLU A 208 -13.29 27.47 27.20
N ARG A 209 -13.07 26.22 27.64
CA ARG A 209 -13.55 25.76 28.96
C ARG A 209 -12.87 26.49 30.10
N ALA A 210 -11.57 26.73 29.96
CA ALA A 210 -10.81 27.54 30.89
C ALA A 210 -11.34 28.98 30.97
N GLU A 211 -11.55 29.64 29.82
CA GLU A 211 -12.09 31.00 29.77
C GLU A 211 -13.46 31.09 30.43
N ARG A 212 -14.37 30.13 30.16
CA ARG A 212 -15.67 30.03 30.83
C ARG A 212 -15.54 29.86 32.35
N ALA A 213 -14.65 28.98 32.81
CA ALA A 213 -14.42 28.75 34.23
C ALA A 213 -13.85 29.99 34.94
N VAL A 214 -12.99 30.76 34.24
CA VAL A 214 -12.46 32.03 34.75
C VAL A 214 -13.56 33.08 34.86
N GLU A 215 -14.43 33.22 33.87
CA GLU A 215 -15.58 34.13 33.93
C GLU A 215 -16.56 33.75 35.07
N ASP A 216 -16.87 32.46 35.22
CA ASP A 216 -17.68 31.96 36.33
C ASP A 216 -17.04 32.21 37.71
N ALA A 217 -15.71 32.17 37.80
CA ALA A 217 -14.96 32.42 39.03
C ALA A 217 -14.88 33.93 39.37
N LYS A 218 -14.73 34.80 38.36
CA LYS A 218 -14.79 36.26 38.51
C LYS A 218 -16.14 36.72 39.08
N ALA A 219 -17.22 36.02 38.76
CA ALA A 219 -18.54 36.27 39.34
C ALA A 219 -18.63 35.92 40.84
N ARG A 220 -17.62 35.24 41.43
CA ARG A 220 -17.59 34.80 42.84
C ARG A 220 -16.59 35.61 43.69
N THR A 221 -15.29 35.60 43.38
CA THR A 221 -14.21 36.39 44.04
C THR A 221 -12.93 36.43 43.18
N SER A 222 -12.06 37.46 43.30
CA SER A 222 -10.86 37.57 42.44
C SER A 222 -9.79 36.50 42.71
N GLU A 223 -9.60 36.06 43.96
CA GLU A 223 -8.66 34.96 44.29
C GLU A 223 -9.08 33.63 43.67
N ALA A 224 -10.39 33.37 43.56
CA ALA A 224 -10.90 32.18 42.89
C ALA A 224 -10.65 32.22 41.38
N ALA A 225 -10.66 33.42 40.77
CA ALA A 225 -10.36 33.62 39.36
C ALA A 225 -8.88 33.40 39.03
N ASP A 226 -7.97 33.88 39.89
CA ASP A 226 -6.52 33.66 39.70
C ASP A 226 -6.15 32.18 39.85
N ALA A 227 -6.71 31.50 40.85
CA ALA A 227 -6.51 30.05 41.03
C ALA A 227 -7.10 29.21 39.88
N ALA A 228 -8.25 29.63 39.32
CA ALA A 228 -8.84 28.97 38.15
C ALA A 228 -7.99 29.17 36.89
N THR A 229 -7.42 30.38 36.70
CA THR A 229 -6.55 30.70 35.56
C THR A 229 -5.27 29.87 35.56
N SER A 230 -4.61 29.72 36.72
CA SER A 230 -3.39 28.89 36.80
C SER A 230 -3.66 27.42 36.50
N ARG A 231 -4.73 26.84 37.07
CA ARG A 231 -5.10 25.43 36.80
C ARG A 231 -5.49 25.19 35.35
N ALA A 232 -6.14 26.17 34.73
CA ALA A 232 -6.46 26.14 33.31
C ALA A 232 -5.20 26.12 32.43
N SER A 233 -4.24 27.01 32.71
CA SER A 233 -2.96 27.06 31.98
C SER A 233 -2.21 25.73 32.11
N GLU A 234 -2.09 25.20 33.33
CA GLU A 234 -1.42 23.92 33.58
C GLU A 234 -2.11 22.75 32.87
N ALA A 235 -3.44 22.73 32.83
CA ALA A 235 -4.20 21.69 32.14
C ALA A 235 -4.01 21.76 30.61
N VAL A 236 -3.95 22.97 30.05
CA VAL A 236 -3.68 23.20 28.62
C VAL A 236 -2.24 22.80 28.27
N ASP A 237 -1.26 23.19 29.06
CA ASP A 237 0.15 22.83 28.86
C ASP A 237 0.37 21.31 28.96
N ALA A 238 -0.28 20.66 29.93
CA ALA A 238 -0.24 19.21 30.09
C ALA A 238 -0.96 18.46 28.94
N ALA A 239 -2.00 19.04 28.35
CA ALA A 239 -2.68 18.49 27.18
C ALA A 239 -1.82 18.66 25.92
N ALA A 240 -1.23 19.84 25.71
CA ALA A 240 -0.32 20.12 24.60
C ALA A 240 0.90 19.18 24.63
N LYS A 241 1.52 19.00 25.80
CA LYS A 241 2.67 18.11 25.99
C LYS A 241 2.35 16.64 25.67
N ARG A 242 1.27 16.08 26.24
CA ARG A 242 0.85 14.70 25.97
C ARG A 242 0.57 14.45 24.49
N THR A 243 0.06 15.48 23.81
CA THR A 243 -0.28 15.36 22.39
C THR A 243 0.95 15.46 21.49
N SER A 244 1.92 16.32 21.83
CA SER A 244 3.24 16.34 21.17
C SER A 244 3.94 14.99 21.34
N GLU A 245 3.97 14.44 22.56
CA GLU A 245 4.58 13.15 22.84
C GLU A 245 3.91 12.00 22.05
N ALA A 246 2.58 12.03 21.90
CA ALA A 246 1.86 11.05 21.09
C ALA A 246 2.18 11.19 19.59
N ALA A 247 2.30 12.41 19.08
CA ALA A 247 2.66 12.67 17.69
C ALA A 247 4.11 12.27 17.38
N ASP A 248 5.04 12.57 18.28
CA ASP A 248 6.44 12.15 18.17
C ASP A 248 6.55 10.62 18.22
N ALA A 249 5.84 9.95 19.14
CA ALA A 249 5.81 8.48 19.19
C ALA A 249 5.19 7.83 17.93
N MET A 250 4.21 8.46 17.28
CA MET A 250 3.69 7.98 15.98
C MET A 250 4.70 8.17 14.86
N ARG A 251 5.41 9.30 14.84
CA ARG A 251 6.47 9.57 13.86
C ARG A 251 7.62 8.57 14.02
N ASP A 252 8.02 8.29 15.25
CA ASP A 252 9.06 7.31 15.56
C ASP A 252 8.64 5.91 15.11
N ARG A 253 7.40 5.47 15.42
CA ARG A 253 6.89 4.18 14.91
C ARG A 253 6.83 4.11 13.39
N ALA A 254 6.50 5.21 12.71
CA ALA A 254 6.53 5.27 11.26
C ALA A 254 7.97 5.22 10.72
N GLY A 255 8.90 5.89 11.42
CA GLY A 255 10.35 5.81 11.19
C GLY A 255 10.86 4.38 11.34
N ASP A 256 10.59 3.73 12.47
CA ASP A 256 10.95 2.34 12.76
C ASP A 256 10.35 1.38 11.73
N ALA A 257 9.12 1.61 11.26
CA ALA A 257 8.51 0.80 10.21
C ALA A 257 9.20 0.99 8.84
N ILE A 258 9.60 2.20 8.51
CA ILE A 258 10.38 2.52 7.30
C ILE A 258 11.80 1.94 7.42
N GLU A 259 12.42 2.05 8.59
CA GLU A 259 13.75 1.52 8.88
C GLU A 259 13.74 -0.01 8.89
N ALA A 260 12.77 -0.67 9.49
CA ALA A 260 12.58 -2.12 9.41
C ALA A 260 12.35 -2.59 7.95
N ALA A 261 11.63 -1.80 7.15
CA ALA A 261 11.49 -2.06 5.71
C ALA A 261 12.81 -1.84 4.94
N ALA A 262 13.68 -0.93 5.41
CA ALA A 262 15.00 -0.67 4.85
C ALA A 262 16.05 -1.68 5.32
N GLU A 263 15.97 -2.19 6.55
CA GLU A 263 16.84 -3.21 7.12
C GLU A 263 16.63 -4.57 6.45
N GLN A 264 15.38 -4.90 6.08
CA GLN A 264 15.09 -6.08 5.25
C GLN A 264 15.62 -5.98 3.81
N ARG A 265 16.18 -4.83 3.40
CA ARG A 265 16.67 -4.58 2.04
C ARG A 265 18.18 -4.69 1.99
N GLU A 266 18.67 -5.72 1.28
CA GLU A 266 20.11 -5.92 1.02
C GLU A 266 20.78 -4.64 0.46
N PRO A 267 22.04 -4.33 0.83
CA PRO A 267 22.75 -3.14 0.38
C PRO A 267 22.88 -3.04 -1.15
N PHE A 268 22.98 -4.18 -1.83
CA PHE A 268 22.93 -4.32 -3.27
C PHE A 268 22.57 -5.76 -3.61
N ASP A 269 22.26 -6.03 -4.89
CA ASP A 269 21.73 -7.34 -5.27
C ASP A 269 22.71 -8.49 -5.01
N GLY A 270 22.19 -9.58 -4.46
CA GLY A 270 22.94 -10.79 -4.08
C GLY A 270 23.94 -10.59 -2.92
N TYR A 271 23.85 -9.50 -2.15
CA TYR A 271 24.81 -9.16 -1.10
C TYR A 271 25.02 -10.28 -0.08
N ASP A 272 23.94 -10.97 0.25
CA ASP A 272 23.96 -12.05 1.24
C ASP A 272 24.61 -13.33 0.73
N GLU A 273 24.63 -13.54 -0.58
CA GLU A 273 25.23 -14.72 -1.20
C GLU A 273 26.75 -14.55 -1.39
N LEU A 274 27.24 -13.31 -1.37
CA LEU A 274 28.66 -13.02 -1.52
C LEU A 274 29.43 -13.38 -0.27
N ASN A 275 30.60 -14.01 -0.44
CA ASN A 275 31.57 -14.13 0.65
C ASN A 275 32.19 -12.77 0.99
N ALA A 276 32.76 -12.67 2.19
CA ALA A 276 33.31 -11.41 2.71
C ALA A 276 34.33 -10.77 1.76
N ASP A 277 35.21 -11.56 1.14
CA ASP A 277 36.24 -11.05 0.22
C ASP A 277 35.66 -10.45 -1.06
N THR A 278 34.59 -11.03 -1.58
CA THR A 278 33.91 -10.52 -2.78
C THR A 278 33.16 -9.24 -2.47
N VAL A 279 32.54 -9.15 -1.29
CA VAL A 279 31.92 -7.91 -0.81
C VAL A 279 32.98 -6.82 -0.68
N VAL A 280 34.09 -7.08 0.03
CA VAL A 280 35.18 -6.11 0.26
C VAL A 280 35.73 -5.55 -1.05
N ARG A 281 35.82 -6.36 -2.09
CA ARG A 281 36.26 -5.92 -3.42
C ARG A 281 35.28 -4.95 -4.07
N ARG A 282 33.98 -5.24 -3.97
CA ARG A 282 32.91 -4.37 -4.50
C ARG A 282 32.81 -3.04 -3.74
N LEU A 283 33.09 -3.01 -2.43
CA LEU A 283 33.07 -1.78 -1.62
C LEU A 283 33.92 -0.65 -2.23
N ARG A 284 35.00 -0.98 -2.95
CA ARG A 284 35.92 0.02 -3.52
C ARG A 284 35.23 0.94 -4.53
N ALA A 285 34.25 0.42 -5.26
CA ALA A 285 33.49 1.11 -6.30
C ALA A 285 32.17 1.72 -5.79
N LEU A 286 31.80 1.50 -4.53
CA LEU A 286 30.54 2.00 -3.98
C LEU A 286 30.64 3.45 -3.51
N PRO A 287 29.57 4.26 -3.72
CA PRO A 287 29.51 5.61 -3.20
C PRO A 287 29.35 5.64 -1.66
N PRO A 288 29.71 6.74 -0.99
CA PRO A 288 29.67 6.85 0.48
C PRO A 288 28.31 6.50 1.11
N ALA A 289 27.21 6.82 0.43
CA ALA A 289 25.86 6.46 0.88
C ALA A 289 25.64 4.95 0.92
N ARG A 290 26.11 4.21 -0.10
CA ARG A 290 26.02 2.74 -0.14
C ARG A 290 26.97 2.07 0.84
N LEU A 291 28.14 2.65 1.10
CA LEU A 291 29.06 2.16 2.15
C LEU A 291 28.42 2.21 3.54
N ARG A 292 27.72 3.30 3.87
CA ARG A 292 26.94 3.40 5.13
C ARG A 292 25.83 2.36 5.20
N GLN A 293 25.14 2.12 4.08
CA GLN A 293 24.09 1.10 4.01
C GLN A 293 24.65 -0.32 4.25
N VAL A 294 25.83 -0.62 3.70
CA VAL A 294 26.53 -1.89 3.96
C VAL A 294 26.92 -2.04 5.44
N GLU A 295 27.49 -0.99 6.05
CA GLU A 295 27.84 -0.99 7.48
C GLU A 295 26.61 -1.27 8.37
N ALA A 296 25.51 -0.56 8.12
CA ALA A 296 24.26 -0.74 8.86
C ALA A 296 23.70 -2.15 8.69
N TYR A 297 23.62 -2.63 7.45
CA TYR A 297 23.10 -3.95 7.14
C TYR A 297 23.93 -5.09 7.76
N GLU A 298 25.26 -5.01 7.69
CA GLU A 298 26.14 -6.01 8.32
C GLU A 298 26.00 -6.04 9.84
N ARG A 299 25.88 -4.89 10.51
CA ARG A 299 25.71 -4.85 11.97
C ARG A 299 24.37 -5.45 12.42
N ALA A 300 23.33 -5.26 11.61
CA ALA A 300 22.00 -5.81 11.86
C ALA A 300 21.88 -7.31 11.53
N HIS A 301 22.60 -7.81 10.52
CA HIS A 301 22.44 -9.17 10.00
C HIS A 301 23.65 -10.07 10.29
N LYS A 302 24.54 -10.25 9.30
CA LYS A 302 25.59 -11.29 9.30
C LYS A 302 26.82 -10.95 10.15
N ARG A 303 26.97 -9.70 10.57
CA ARG A 303 28.05 -9.19 11.44
C ARG A 303 29.45 -9.60 10.98
N ARG A 304 29.70 -9.60 9.67
CA ARG A 304 31.00 -9.99 9.12
C ARG A 304 32.00 -8.86 9.37
N ARG A 305 32.80 -8.99 10.43
CA ARG A 305 33.80 -7.96 10.85
C ARG A 305 34.66 -7.46 9.70
N THR A 306 35.16 -8.35 8.85
CA THR A 306 36.01 -8.00 7.70
C THR A 306 35.33 -7.00 6.75
N VAL A 307 34.03 -7.14 6.55
CA VAL A 307 33.24 -6.29 5.67
C VAL A 307 32.92 -4.95 6.33
N ILE A 308 32.57 -4.97 7.62
CA ILE A 308 32.31 -3.76 8.41
C ILE A 308 33.57 -2.87 8.43
N GLU A 309 34.71 -3.44 8.84
CA GLU A 309 35.97 -2.70 8.95
C GLU A 309 36.48 -2.21 7.58
N ALA A 310 36.27 -2.99 6.50
CA ALA A 310 36.64 -2.56 5.16
C ALA A 310 35.75 -1.42 4.63
N SER A 311 34.47 -1.43 4.98
CA SER A 311 33.52 -0.36 4.62
C SER A 311 33.88 0.94 5.35
N GLU A 312 34.16 0.85 6.66
CA GLU A 312 34.59 1.98 7.48
C GLU A 312 35.89 2.60 6.96
N ARG A 313 36.90 1.77 6.66
CA ARG A 313 38.18 2.24 6.09
C ARG A 313 37.98 2.93 4.75
N ARG A 314 37.12 2.39 3.87
CA ARG A 314 36.86 2.98 2.55
C ARG A 314 36.11 4.31 2.67
N ARG A 315 35.19 4.42 3.63
CA ARG A 315 34.43 5.64 3.92
C ARG A 315 35.31 6.73 4.53
N ALA A 316 36.22 6.38 5.45
CA ALA A 316 37.22 7.31 5.98
C ALA A 316 38.13 7.84 4.85
N ALA A 317 38.66 6.95 4.00
CA ALA A 317 39.48 7.36 2.86
C ALA A 317 38.73 8.22 1.83
N ALA A 318 37.41 8.04 1.69
CA ALA A 318 36.57 8.88 0.83
C ALA A 318 36.31 10.27 1.43
N ALA A 319 36.28 10.39 2.76
CA ALA A 319 36.14 11.68 3.46
C ALA A 319 37.45 12.49 3.39
N ASP A 320 38.60 11.84 3.57
CA ASP A 320 39.91 12.50 3.49
C ASP A 320 40.24 13.00 2.07
N GLY A 321 39.82 12.28 1.03
CA GLY A 321 40.01 12.68 -0.38
C GLY A 321 39.12 13.84 -0.85
N SER A 322 38.09 14.21 -0.07
CA SER A 322 37.21 15.36 -0.38
C SER A 322 37.63 16.68 0.28
N GLY A 323 38.64 16.65 1.17
CA GLY A 323 39.19 17.84 1.84
C GLY A 323 40.45 18.44 1.19
N GLY A 324 40.89 17.89 0.05
CA GLY A 324 42.09 18.33 -0.67
C GLY A 324 41.77 18.75 -2.10
N ARG A 325 41.12 19.91 -2.27
CA ARG A 325 41.14 20.72 -3.50
C ARG A 325 41.03 22.18 -3.13
#